data_AF-A0A940RYU2-F1
#
_entry.id   AF-A0A940RYU2-F1
#
_cell.length_a   1.000
_cell.length_b   1.000
_cell.length_c   1.000
_cell.angle_alpha   90.00
_cell.angle_beta   90.00
_cell.angle_gamma   90.00
#
_symmetry.space_group_name_H-M   'P 1'
#
loop_
_entity.id
_entity.type
_entity.pdbx_description
1 polymer ?
#
loop_
_entity_poly.entity_id
_entity_poly.type
_entity_poly.pdbx_seq_one_letter_code
_entity_poly.pdbx_strand_id
1 'polypeptide(L)'
;MKGDYQELVDEISALVGVPATLENRDFRLIAFGAHDSDDDLVMDPVRTRSILTRKSSPGVRAWFEGFGITRATGPVRIPASPEAGVFRGRICLPVRHRGMVLGYVWLLDDSATGPGASRLAAAMDVTRRIGDLLAEDVKADADLARELRAVLTAEHGWERDMALAALRTALGPSGDGLHTLVCVAPWPGEEPPHRAVPGTAALCTLPFPAPVPAAPPAAASAVPRARPADGTSALALLVRLRSADGLSAVTAAAGGLCESAG
;
A
#
# COMPACT_ATOMS: atom_id res chain seq x y z
N MET A 1 -7.20 9.28 11.26
CA MET A 1 -6.80 8.18 10.36
C MET A 1 -6.15 7.01 11.09
N LYS A 2 -4.90 7.06 11.58
CA LYS A 2 -4.31 5.91 12.32
C LYS A 2 -5.06 5.60 13.62
N GLY A 3 -5.61 6.62 14.30
CA GLY A 3 -6.49 6.45 15.46
C GLY A 3 -7.79 5.72 15.09
N ASP A 4 -8.41 6.11 13.99
CA ASP A 4 -9.71 5.57 13.53
C ASP A 4 -9.60 4.07 13.20
N TYR A 5 -8.49 3.62 12.59
CA TYR A 5 -8.24 2.20 12.36
C TYR A 5 -7.98 1.43 13.66
N GLN A 6 -7.27 2.05 14.60
CA GLN A 6 -6.96 1.41 15.88
C GLN A 6 -8.25 1.14 16.68
N GLU A 7 -9.10 2.16 16.82
CA GLU A 7 -10.40 2.05 17.50
C GLU A 7 -11.29 0.96 16.89
N LEU A 8 -11.36 0.87 15.55
CA LEU A 8 -12.17 -0.14 14.87
C LEU A 8 -11.60 -1.56 15.04
N VAL A 9 -10.28 -1.73 15.08
CA VAL A 9 -9.67 -3.04 15.30
C VAL A 9 -9.80 -3.46 16.77
N ASP A 10 -9.68 -2.52 17.71
CA ASP A 10 -9.94 -2.77 19.14
C ASP A 10 -11.41 -3.16 19.37
N GLU A 11 -12.36 -2.51 18.69
CA GLU A 11 -13.78 -2.89 18.70
C GLU A 11 -13.97 -4.34 18.22
N ILE A 12 -13.33 -4.73 17.11
CA ILE A 12 -13.37 -6.11 16.62
C ILE A 12 -12.81 -7.07 17.67
N SER A 13 -11.61 -6.81 18.21
CA SER A 13 -10.99 -7.65 19.24
C SER A 13 -11.90 -7.84 20.45
N ALA A 14 -12.56 -6.77 20.91
CA ALA A 14 -13.52 -6.82 22.01
C ALA A 14 -14.76 -7.66 21.67
N LEU A 15 -15.31 -7.53 20.45
CA LEU A 15 -16.47 -8.29 20.00
C LEU A 15 -16.19 -9.79 19.92
N VAL A 16 -15.00 -10.18 19.45
CA VAL A 16 -14.67 -11.60 19.22
C VAL A 16 -13.96 -12.26 20.40
N GLY A 17 -13.37 -11.48 21.31
CA GLY A 17 -12.61 -11.98 22.46
C GLY A 17 -11.25 -12.58 22.10
N VAL A 18 -10.72 -12.25 20.93
CA VAL A 18 -9.38 -12.67 20.49
C VAL A 18 -8.68 -11.51 19.78
N PRO A 19 -7.34 -11.45 19.78
CA PRO A 19 -6.61 -10.37 19.11
C PRO A 19 -6.86 -10.33 17.60
N ALA A 20 -7.01 -9.11 17.09
CA ALA A 20 -7.24 -8.82 15.69
C ALA A 20 -6.11 -7.97 15.09
N THR A 21 -5.73 -8.26 13.84
CA THR A 21 -4.82 -7.41 13.06
C THR A 21 -5.50 -6.93 11.80
N LEU A 22 -5.32 -5.66 11.42
CA LEU A 22 -5.74 -5.13 10.13
C LEU A 22 -4.54 -5.04 9.21
N GLU A 23 -4.64 -5.68 8.05
CA GLU A 23 -3.64 -5.62 6.99
C GLU A 23 -4.25 -5.12 5.68
N ASN A 24 -3.45 -4.44 4.86
CA ASN A 24 -3.85 -4.08 3.51
C ASN A 24 -3.83 -5.32 2.57
N ARG A 25 -4.28 -5.15 1.33
CA ARG A 25 -4.26 -6.22 0.31
C ARG A 25 -2.89 -6.86 0.07
N ASP A 26 -1.81 -6.15 0.37
CA ASP A 26 -0.42 -6.64 0.25
C ASP A 26 0.13 -7.25 1.54
N PHE A 27 -0.73 -7.53 2.52
CA PHE A 27 -0.37 -8.14 3.81
C PHE A 27 0.62 -7.26 4.60
N ARG A 28 0.47 -5.94 4.46
CA ARG A 28 1.16 -4.95 5.30
C ARG A 28 0.25 -4.54 6.45
N LEU A 29 0.78 -4.60 7.66
CA LEU A 29 0.07 -4.22 8.88
C LEU A 29 -0.30 -2.73 8.89
N ILE A 30 -1.57 -2.44 9.14
CA ILE A 30 -2.13 -1.09 9.31
C ILE A 30 -2.35 -0.78 10.79
N ALA A 31 -3.05 -1.68 11.50
CA ALA A 31 -3.42 -1.55 12.91
C ALA A 31 -3.49 -2.92 13.60
N PHE A 32 -3.41 -2.93 14.93
CA PHE A 32 -3.41 -4.14 15.75
C PHE A 32 -4.20 -3.89 17.02
N GLY A 33 -5.22 -4.70 17.28
CA GLY A 33 -6.00 -4.62 18.51
C GLY A 33 -5.60 -5.72 19.48
N ALA A 34 -5.12 -5.32 20.65
CA ALA A 34 -4.84 -6.23 21.74
C ALA A 34 -6.14 -6.71 22.38
N HIS A 35 -6.10 -7.88 23.02
CA HIS A 35 -7.14 -8.31 23.93
C HIS A 35 -6.53 -8.36 25.33
N ASP A 36 -7.04 -7.54 26.25
CA ASP A 36 -6.71 -7.60 27.68
C ASP A 36 -7.36 -8.84 28.28
N SER A 37 -6.78 -10.00 28.02
CA SER A 37 -6.92 -11.15 28.90
C SER A 37 -5.76 -11.11 29.88
N ASP A 38 -6.03 -11.21 31.19
CA ASP A 38 -5.06 -11.22 32.31
C ASP A 38 -3.91 -12.27 32.23
N ASP A 39 -3.75 -12.96 31.10
CA ASP A 39 -2.62 -13.84 30.78
C ASP A 39 -1.57 -13.07 29.95
N ASP A 40 -0.79 -12.27 30.66
CA ASP A 40 0.31 -11.44 30.14
C ASP A 40 1.55 -12.25 29.70
N LEU A 41 1.42 -13.54 29.40
CA LEU A 41 2.56 -14.40 29.07
C LEU A 41 2.18 -15.43 27.99
N VAL A 42 2.34 -15.05 26.72
CA VAL A 42 3.11 -15.76 25.68
C VAL A 42 2.86 -15.04 24.34
N MET A 43 3.73 -14.09 24.03
CA MET A 43 3.87 -13.56 22.67
C MET A 43 4.50 -14.65 21.78
N ASP A 44 3.76 -15.13 20.77
CA ASP A 44 4.32 -16.10 19.81
C ASP A 44 5.48 -15.47 19.00
N PRO A 45 6.58 -16.21 18.74
CA PRO A 45 7.62 -15.80 17.79
C PRO A 45 7.12 -15.32 16.41
N VAL A 46 5.95 -15.79 15.94
CA VAL A 46 5.27 -15.29 14.73
C VAL A 46 4.67 -13.90 14.94
N ARG A 47 4.17 -13.58 16.14
CA ARG A 47 3.75 -12.21 16.50
C ARG A 47 4.95 -11.27 16.50
N THR A 48 6.05 -11.69 17.10
CA THR A 48 7.32 -10.94 17.07
C THR A 48 7.78 -10.76 15.62
N ARG A 49 7.78 -11.82 14.80
CA ARG A 49 8.27 -11.74 13.41
C ARG A 49 7.33 -10.99 12.46
N SER A 50 6.01 -11.10 12.58
CA SER A 50 5.03 -10.36 11.73
C SER A 50 4.97 -8.87 12.09
N ILE A 51 5.17 -8.52 13.37
CA ILE A 51 5.33 -7.13 13.82
C ILE A 51 6.70 -6.58 13.40
N LEU A 52 7.76 -7.42 13.40
CA LEU A 52 9.12 -7.01 13.03
C LEU A 52 9.36 -6.96 11.51
N THR A 53 8.73 -7.80 10.69
CA THR A 53 8.97 -7.86 9.22
C THR A 53 7.95 -7.06 8.41
N ARG A 54 6.76 -6.76 8.97
CA ARG A 54 5.70 -5.91 8.37
C ARG A 54 5.26 -6.26 6.94
N LYS A 55 5.60 -7.45 6.42
CA LYS A 55 5.22 -7.92 5.08
C LYS A 55 5.36 -9.45 4.98
N SER A 56 4.34 -10.13 4.44
CA SER A 56 4.41 -11.56 4.08
C SER A 56 5.14 -11.77 2.75
N SER A 57 5.81 -12.92 2.58
CA SER A 57 6.43 -13.26 1.29
C SER A 57 5.36 -13.51 0.21
N PRO A 58 5.67 -13.37 -1.09
CA PRO A 58 4.72 -13.66 -2.16
C PRO A 58 4.13 -15.07 -2.10
N GLY A 59 4.93 -16.07 -1.71
CA GLY A 59 4.47 -17.46 -1.55
C GLY A 59 3.45 -17.63 -0.43
N VAL A 60 3.69 -17.00 0.74
CA VAL A 60 2.75 -17.02 1.87
C VAL A 60 1.44 -16.30 1.50
N ARG A 61 1.55 -15.16 0.80
CA ARG A 61 0.38 -14.43 0.28
C ARG A 61 -0.45 -15.32 -0.64
N ALA A 62 0.17 -15.94 -1.65
CA ALA A 62 -0.51 -16.82 -2.59
C ALA A 62 -1.19 -17.99 -1.89
N TRP A 63 -0.57 -18.54 -0.84
CA TRP A 63 -1.16 -19.59 -0.01
C TRP A 63 -2.44 -19.12 0.69
N PHE A 64 -2.42 -17.96 1.35
CA PHE A 64 -3.62 -17.37 1.96
C PHE A 64 -4.71 -17.06 0.95
N GLU A 65 -4.34 -16.48 -0.19
CA GLU A 65 -5.27 -16.19 -1.29
C GLU A 65 -5.91 -17.47 -1.87
N GLY A 66 -5.20 -18.61 -1.79
CA GLY A 66 -5.70 -19.94 -2.15
C GLY A 66 -6.93 -20.40 -1.38
N PHE A 67 -7.16 -19.90 -0.16
CA PHE A 67 -8.38 -20.14 0.63
C PHE A 67 -9.59 -19.32 0.13
N GLY A 68 -9.42 -18.50 -0.91
CA GLY A 68 -10.51 -17.73 -1.52
C GLY A 68 -10.85 -16.42 -0.79
N ILE A 69 -9.99 -15.96 0.12
CA ILE A 69 -10.20 -14.71 0.90
C ILE A 69 -10.39 -13.47 0.02
N THR A 70 -9.85 -13.49 -1.22
CA THR A 70 -10.00 -12.38 -2.19
C THR A 70 -11.45 -12.24 -2.68
N ARG A 71 -12.20 -13.34 -2.74
CA ARG A 71 -13.59 -13.40 -3.24
C ARG A 71 -14.62 -13.56 -2.13
N ALA A 72 -14.22 -14.04 -0.95
CA ALA A 72 -15.11 -14.25 0.17
C ALA A 72 -15.82 -12.95 0.60
N THR A 73 -17.11 -13.08 0.95
CA THR A 73 -17.97 -12.00 1.46
C THR A 73 -18.24 -12.14 2.97
N GLY A 74 -17.68 -13.16 3.60
CA GLY A 74 -17.81 -13.44 5.03
C GLY A 74 -16.54 -14.10 5.60
N PRO A 75 -16.57 -14.49 6.88
CA PRO A 75 -15.41 -15.05 7.57
C PRO A 75 -14.88 -16.32 6.89
N VAL A 76 -13.56 -16.43 6.75
CA VAL A 76 -12.88 -17.63 6.22
C VAL A 76 -11.98 -18.20 7.30
N ARG A 77 -12.22 -19.44 7.69
CA ARG A 77 -11.36 -20.17 8.64
C ARG A 77 -10.19 -20.79 7.90
N ILE A 78 -8.98 -20.54 8.38
CA ILE A 78 -7.74 -21.04 7.79
C ILE A 78 -6.98 -21.82 8.87
N PRO A 79 -6.77 -23.13 8.66
CA PRO A 79 -6.07 -23.96 9.64
C PRO A 79 -4.57 -23.59 9.71
N ALA A 80 -3.92 -23.99 10.80
CA ALA A 80 -2.46 -23.98 10.87
C ALA A 80 -1.88 -24.91 9.79
N SER A 81 -0.77 -24.50 9.20
CA SER A 81 0.05 -25.30 8.29
C SER A 81 1.52 -25.00 8.56
N PRO A 82 2.19 -25.82 9.39
CA PRO A 82 3.62 -25.66 9.67
C PRO A 82 4.47 -25.72 8.40
N GLU A 83 4.07 -26.54 7.41
CA GLU A 83 4.72 -26.63 6.10
C GLU A 83 4.69 -25.31 5.32
N ALA A 84 3.63 -24.51 5.50
CA ALA A 84 3.51 -23.16 4.93
C ALA A 84 4.08 -22.05 5.84
N GLY A 85 4.69 -22.41 6.97
CA GLY A 85 5.19 -21.47 7.98
C GLY A 85 4.09 -20.80 8.82
N VAL A 86 2.88 -21.35 8.81
CA VAL A 86 1.71 -20.86 9.53
C VAL A 86 1.45 -21.75 10.76
N PHE A 87 1.94 -21.34 11.92
CA PHE A 87 1.92 -22.17 13.13
C PHE A 87 0.60 -22.11 13.91
N ARG A 88 -0.25 -21.11 13.65
CA ARG A 88 -1.54 -20.91 14.31
C ARG A 88 -2.67 -20.79 13.28
N GLY A 89 -3.82 -21.35 13.65
CA GLY A 89 -5.06 -21.16 12.92
C GLY A 89 -5.49 -19.68 12.99
N ARG A 90 -6.21 -19.24 11.97
CA ARG A 90 -6.73 -17.87 11.93
C ARG A 90 -8.05 -17.78 11.19
N ILE A 91 -8.82 -16.76 11.52
CA ILE A 91 -10.02 -16.40 10.78
C ILE A 91 -9.74 -15.10 10.02
N CYS A 92 -9.90 -15.15 8.71
CA CYS A 92 -9.85 -13.98 7.85
C CYS A 92 -11.25 -13.35 7.78
N LEU A 93 -11.34 -12.05 8.08
CA LEU A 93 -12.50 -11.22 7.78
C LEU A 93 -12.13 -10.30 6.59
N PRO A 94 -12.64 -10.55 5.37
CA PRO A 94 -12.32 -9.73 4.22
C PRO A 94 -12.87 -8.31 4.40
N VAL A 95 -11.99 -7.31 4.34
CA VAL A 95 -12.38 -5.89 4.38
C VAL A 95 -12.69 -5.45 2.94
N ARG A 96 -13.95 -5.09 2.68
CA ARG A 96 -14.42 -4.81 1.32
C ARG A 96 -15.11 -3.46 1.23
N HIS A 97 -15.01 -2.85 0.06
CA HIS A 97 -15.83 -1.71 -0.34
C HIS A 97 -16.34 -1.94 -1.77
N ARG A 98 -17.67 -1.81 -1.96
CA ARG A 98 -18.34 -2.00 -3.27
C ARG A 98 -17.92 -3.28 -4.01
N GLY A 99 -17.77 -4.39 -3.27
CA GLY A 99 -17.42 -5.68 -3.85
C GLY A 99 -15.93 -5.87 -4.14
N MET A 100 -15.06 -4.89 -3.87
CA MET A 100 -13.61 -5.02 -3.97
C MET A 100 -12.99 -5.28 -2.59
N VAL A 101 -12.08 -6.24 -2.48
CA VAL A 101 -11.28 -6.45 -1.27
C VAL A 101 -10.16 -5.41 -1.19
N LEU A 102 -10.10 -4.69 -0.07
CA LEU A 102 -9.11 -3.64 0.19
C LEU A 102 -8.12 -4.05 1.28
N GLY A 103 -8.47 -5.02 2.11
CA GLY A 103 -7.62 -5.55 3.16
C GLY A 103 -8.24 -6.75 3.84
N TYR A 104 -7.62 -7.14 4.96
CA TYR A 104 -8.02 -8.30 5.74
C TYR A 104 -7.90 -7.97 7.21
N VAL A 105 -8.92 -8.33 7.99
CA VAL A 105 -8.77 -8.45 9.44
C VAL A 105 -8.50 -9.90 9.77
N TRP A 106 -7.40 -10.16 10.49
CA TRP A 106 -7.01 -11.50 10.92
C TRP A 106 -7.29 -11.68 12.40
N LEU A 107 -8.12 -12.66 12.74
CA LEU A 107 -8.33 -13.08 14.12
C LEU A 107 -7.41 -14.25 14.43
N LEU A 108 -6.55 -14.09 15.43
CA LEU A 108 -5.70 -15.17 15.92
C LEU A 108 -6.52 -16.02 16.90
N ASP A 109 -6.93 -17.20 16.44
CA ASP A 109 -7.80 -18.10 17.19
C ASP A 109 -7.14 -19.48 17.28
N ASP A 110 -6.64 -19.79 18.47
CA ASP A 110 -6.04 -21.09 18.80
C ASP A 110 -7.07 -22.07 19.38
N SER A 111 -8.35 -21.67 19.46
CA SER A 111 -9.41 -22.51 20.03
C SER A 111 -10.06 -23.40 18.96
N ALA A 112 -10.48 -24.60 19.35
CA ALA A 112 -11.12 -25.55 18.44
C ALA A 112 -12.47 -25.07 17.87
N THR A 113 -13.16 -24.18 18.58
CA THR A 113 -14.51 -23.67 18.25
C THR A 113 -14.50 -22.24 17.69
N GLY A 114 -13.59 -21.40 18.18
CA GLY A 114 -13.51 -19.99 17.82
C GLY A 114 -14.70 -19.12 18.21
N PRO A 115 -14.66 -17.84 17.83
CA PRO A 115 -15.78 -16.93 18.04
C PRO A 115 -17.06 -17.46 17.39
N GLY A 116 -18.18 -17.32 18.11
CA GLY A 116 -19.50 -17.72 17.61
C GLY A 116 -19.94 -16.89 16.40
N ALA A 117 -20.84 -17.45 15.59
CA ALA A 117 -21.30 -16.84 14.35
C ALA A 117 -21.88 -15.41 14.52
N SER A 118 -22.58 -15.15 15.64
CA SER A 118 -23.11 -13.81 15.93
C SER A 118 -22.02 -12.77 16.20
N ARG A 119 -20.96 -13.14 16.92
CA ARG A 119 -19.79 -12.27 17.16
C ARG A 119 -19.02 -12.01 15.87
N LEU A 120 -18.87 -13.04 15.03
CA LEU A 120 -18.24 -12.89 13.71
C LEU A 120 -19.07 -11.99 12.79
N ALA A 121 -20.40 -12.08 12.82
CA ALA A 121 -21.27 -11.19 12.06
C ALA A 121 -21.11 -9.73 12.52
N ALA A 122 -21.10 -9.47 13.84
CA ALA A 122 -20.86 -8.14 14.37
C ALA A 122 -19.46 -7.60 13.98
N ALA A 123 -18.43 -8.45 14.02
CA ALA A 123 -17.09 -8.08 13.55
C ALA A 123 -17.08 -7.72 12.06
N MET A 124 -17.83 -8.44 11.21
CA MET A 124 -17.96 -8.12 9.79
C MET A 124 -18.61 -6.73 9.57
N ASP A 125 -19.56 -6.31 10.40
CA ASP A 125 -20.12 -4.95 10.31
C ASP A 125 -19.07 -3.87 10.61
N VAL A 126 -18.13 -4.14 11.52
CA VAL A 126 -16.97 -3.25 11.74
C VAL A 126 -16.04 -3.25 10.53
N THR A 127 -15.77 -4.41 9.91
CA THR A 127 -14.94 -4.47 8.69
C THR A 127 -15.51 -3.66 7.53
N ARG A 128 -16.83 -3.48 7.44
CA ARG A 128 -17.45 -2.61 6.45
C ARG A 128 -17.05 -1.14 6.65
N ARG A 129 -17.03 -0.66 7.89
CA ARG A 129 -16.57 0.71 8.24
C ARG A 129 -15.09 0.89 7.91
N ILE A 130 -14.26 -0.11 8.22
CA ILE A 130 -12.85 -0.11 7.83
C ILE A 130 -12.72 -0.05 6.29
N GLY A 131 -13.57 -0.78 5.56
CA GLY A 131 -13.60 -0.76 4.10
C GLY A 131 -13.91 0.61 3.52
N ASP A 132 -14.84 1.36 4.13
CA ASP A 132 -15.17 2.72 3.72
C ASP A 132 -13.96 3.67 3.91
N LEU A 133 -13.26 3.58 5.05
CA LEU A 133 -12.04 4.37 5.30
C LEU A 133 -10.91 4.02 4.32
N LEU A 134 -10.66 2.72 4.08
CA LEU A 134 -9.64 2.30 3.11
C LEU A 134 -9.97 2.76 1.70
N ALA A 135 -11.25 2.83 1.33
CA ALA A 135 -11.66 3.32 0.02
C ALA A 135 -11.43 4.83 -0.12
N GLU A 136 -11.65 5.60 0.95
CA GLU A 136 -11.32 7.02 1.01
C GLU A 136 -9.80 7.24 0.88
N ASP A 137 -8.99 6.45 1.56
CA ASP A 137 -7.52 6.51 1.47
C ASP A 137 -7.04 6.20 0.04
N VAL A 138 -7.54 5.12 -0.58
CA VAL A 138 -7.19 4.76 -1.97
C VAL A 138 -7.59 5.86 -2.94
N LYS A 139 -8.75 6.49 -2.74
CA LYS A 139 -9.19 7.61 -3.57
C LYS A 139 -8.27 8.83 -3.39
N ALA A 140 -7.94 9.20 -2.15
CA ALA A 140 -7.06 10.32 -1.86
C ALA A 140 -5.67 10.11 -2.48
N ASP A 141 -5.12 8.90 -2.40
CA ASP A 141 -3.86 8.53 -3.04
C ASP A 141 -3.92 8.67 -4.57
N ALA A 142 -5.02 8.22 -5.20
CA ALA A 142 -5.22 8.33 -6.64
C ALA A 142 -5.38 9.79 -7.10
N ASP A 143 -6.08 10.62 -6.33
CA ASP A 143 -6.21 12.05 -6.58
C ASP A 143 -4.84 12.75 -6.48
N LEU A 144 -4.05 12.45 -5.46
CA LEU A 144 -2.69 12.97 -5.31
C LEU A 144 -1.77 12.56 -6.47
N ALA A 145 -1.82 11.29 -6.89
CA ALA A 145 -1.06 10.81 -8.04
C ALA A 145 -1.44 11.53 -9.34
N ARG A 146 -2.75 11.80 -9.52
CA ARG A 146 -3.28 12.55 -10.67
C ARG A 146 -2.81 14.01 -10.66
N GLU A 147 -2.89 14.70 -9.53
CA GLU A 147 -2.44 16.11 -9.43
C GLU A 147 -0.93 16.23 -9.59
N LEU A 148 -0.14 15.32 -9.01
CA LEU A 148 1.32 15.30 -9.21
C LEU A 148 1.66 15.12 -10.69
N ARG A 149 1.01 14.17 -11.37
CA ARG A 149 1.18 13.96 -12.81
C ARG A 149 0.84 15.21 -13.61
N ALA A 150 -0.25 15.89 -13.28
CA ALA A 150 -0.65 17.13 -13.94
C ALA A 150 0.44 18.22 -13.79
N VAL A 151 1.00 18.40 -12.59
CA VAL A 151 2.09 19.37 -12.37
C VAL A 151 3.32 19.05 -13.22
N LEU A 152 3.69 17.77 -13.32
CA LEU A 152 4.89 17.33 -14.04
C LEU A 152 4.74 17.35 -15.56
N THR A 153 3.51 17.38 -16.07
CA THR A 153 3.21 17.36 -17.51
C THR A 153 2.65 18.68 -18.05
N ALA A 154 2.19 19.58 -17.19
CA ALA A 154 1.67 20.89 -17.58
C ALA A 154 2.72 21.76 -18.28
N GLU A 155 2.27 22.52 -19.28
CA GLU A 155 3.09 23.54 -19.92
C GLU A 155 3.39 24.70 -18.95
N HIS A 156 4.39 25.51 -19.29
CA HIS A 156 4.81 26.62 -18.44
C HIS A 156 3.72 27.72 -18.39
N GLY A 157 3.63 28.41 -17.26
CA GLY A 157 2.67 29.50 -17.05
C GLY A 157 1.42 29.04 -16.30
N TRP A 158 0.27 29.54 -16.72
CA TRP A 158 -0.98 29.42 -15.97
C TRP A 158 -1.43 27.96 -15.74
N GLU A 159 -1.17 27.05 -16.68
CA GLU A 159 -1.51 25.63 -16.54
C GLU A 159 -0.76 24.98 -15.37
N ARG A 160 0.55 25.24 -15.27
CA ARG A 160 1.36 24.75 -14.15
C ARG A 160 0.95 25.38 -12.84
N ASP A 161 0.60 26.66 -12.83
CA ASP A 161 0.13 27.34 -11.61
C ASP A 161 -1.19 26.74 -11.11
N MET A 162 -2.12 26.42 -12.02
CA MET A 162 -3.36 25.72 -11.69
C MET A 162 -3.12 24.30 -11.17
N ALA A 163 -2.25 23.53 -11.83
CA ALA A 163 -1.92 22.18 -11.39
C ALA A 163 -1.25 22.19 -10.00
N LEU A 164 -0.36 23.17 -9.74
CA LEU A 164 0.27 23.34 -8.43
C LEU A 164 -0.74 23.71 -7.35
N ALA A 165 -1.72 24.56 -7.66
CA ALA A 165 -2.79 24.90 -6.74
C ALA A 165 -3.64 23.66 -6.39
N ALA A 166 -4.02 22.86 -7.40
CA ALA A 166 -4.78 21.63 -7.19
C ALA A 166 -4.00 20.59 -6.36
N LEU A 167 -2.71 20.40 -6.65
CA LEU A 167 -1.84 19.52 -5.86
C LEU A 167 -1.73 19.99 -4.40
N ARG A 168 -1.59 21.30 -4.16
CA ARG A 168 -1.57 21.86 -2.79
C ARG A 168 -2.89 21.62 -2.07
N THR A 169 -4.03 21.81 -2.74
CA THR A 169 -5.34 21.51 -2.16
C THR A 169 -5.47 20.03 -1.80
N ALA A 170 -5.04 19.12 -2.68
CA ALA A 170 -5.08 17.68 -2.42
C ALA A 170 -4.15 17.26 -1.26
N LEU A 171 -2.98 17.88 -1.13
CA LEU A 171 -2.04 17.63 -0.02
C LEU A 171 -2.56 18.16 1.34
N GLY A 172 -3.44 19.17 1.31
CA GLY A 172 -3.95 19.82 2.52
C GLY A 172 -2.81 20.33 3.42
N PRO A 173 -2.91 20.19 4.75
CA PRO A 173 -1.85 20.62 5.68
C PRO A 173 -0.51 19.91 5.49
N SER A 174 -0.48 18.77 4.80
CA SER A 174 0.77 18.07 4.50
C SER A 174 1.57 18.73 3.40
N GLY A 175 0.96 19.63 2.61
CA GLY A 175 1.63 20.40 1.57
C GLY A 175 2.58 21.47 2.11
N ASP A 176 2.48 21.79 3.40
CA ASP A 176 3.35 22.77 4.06
C ASP A 176 4.72 22.16 4.42
N GLY A 177 5.77 22.95 4.18
CA GLY A 177 7.16 22.59 4.49
C GLY A 177 7.93 22.05 3.29
N LEU A 178 9.12 21.52 3.57
CA LEU A 178 10.08 21.15 2.54
C LEU A 178 9.67 19.84 1.85
N HIS A 179 9.54 19.91 0.53
CA HIS A 179 9.31 18.75 -0.33
C HIS A 179 10.43 18.63 -1.34
N THR A 180 10.78 17.40 -1.69
CA THR A 180 11.70 17.10 -2.80
C THR A 180 10.99 16.19 -3.80
N LEU A 181 11.33 16.37 -5.07
CA LEU A 181 10.87 15.49 -6.15
C LEU A 181 12.02 14.57 -6.54
N VAL A 182 11.80 13.26 -6.42
CA VAL A 182 12.75 12.24 -6.86
C VAL A 182 12.23 11.60 -8.14
N CYS A 183 13.08 11.56 -9.15
CA CYS A 183 12.81 10.86 -10.40
C CYS A 183 13.67 9.60 -10.46
N VAL A 184 13.03 8.47 -10.72
CA VAL A 184 13.68 7.18 -10.90
C VAL A 184 13.43 6.74 -12.34
N ALA A 185 14.49 6.72 -13.14
CA ALA A 185 14.44 6.37 -14.55
C ALA A 185 15.68 5.55 -14.96
N PRO A 186 15.54 4.50 -15.79
CA PRO A 186 14.28 3.94 -16.25
C PRO A 186 13.53 3.19 -15.14
N TRP A 187 12.20 3.24 -15.14
CA TRP A 187 11.35 2.46 -14.24
C TRP A 187 10.80 1.23 -14.99
N PRO A 188 11.19 0.00 -14.61
CA PRO A 188 10.85 -1.21 -15.36
C PRO A 188 9.52 -1.85 -14.93
N GLY A 189 8.91 -1.41 -13.83
CA GLY A 189 7.79 -2.10 -13.18
C GLY A 189 6.48 -1.31 -13.14
N GLU A 190 5.48 -1.89 -12.49
CA GLU A 190 4.25 -1.18 -12.13
C GLU A 190 4.51 -0.09 -11.09
N GLU A 191 3.56 0.84 -10.96
CA GLU A 191 3.62 1.89 -9.95
C GLU A 191 3.63 1.26 -8.54
N PRO A 192 4.64 1.55 -7.69
CA PRO A 192 4.74 0.92 -6.39
C PRO A 192 3.64 1.46 -5.45
N PRO A 193 3.31 0.73 -4.38
CA PRO A 193 2.38 1.22 -3.37
C PRO A 193 2.90 2.52 -2.73
N HIS A 194 2.00 3.48 -2.48
CA HIS A 194 2.29 4.86 -2.03
C HIS A 194 3.35 4.99 -0.92
N ARG A 195 3.36 4.04 0.05
CA ARG A 195 4.29 4.03 1.20
C ARG A 195 5.57 3.21 0.98
N ALA A 196 6.00 2.99 -0.26
CA ALA A 196 7.23 2.24 -0.52
C ALA A 196 8.49 3.00 -0.04
N VAL A 197 8.51 4.33 -0.18
CA VAL A 197 9.52 5.21 0.43
C VAL A 197 8.89 6.00 1.58
N PRO A 198 9.48 5.98 2.80
CA PRO A 198 8.99 6.77 3.92
C PRO A 198 8.91 8.27 3.57
N GLY A 199 7.80 8.92 3.93
CA GLY A 199 7.60 10.35 3.68
C GLY A 199 7.11 10.68 2.26
N THR A 200 6.85 9.68 1.41
CA THR A 200 6.17 9.91 0.12
C THR A 200 4.79 10.50 0.37
N ALA A 201 4.56 11.68 -0.19
CA ALA A 201 3.30 12.41 -0.14
C ALA A 201 2.45 12.12 -1.38
N ALA A 202 3.09 11.95 -2.54
CA ALA A 202 2.46 11.52 -3.78
C ALA A 202 3.50 10.80 -4.64
N LEU A 203 3.06 9.86 -5.48
CA LEU A 203 3.89 9.28 -6.52
C LEU A 203 3.09 9.10 -7.79
N CYS A 204 3.76 9.08 -8.93
CA CYS A 204 3.13 8.73 -10.20
C CYS A 204 4.16 8.23 -11.20
N THR A 205 3.71 7.35 -12.08
CA THR A 205 4.45 6.93 -13.27
C THR A 205 4.19 7.89 -14.44
N LEU A 206 5.25 8.19 -15.19
CA LEU A 206 5.28 9.08 -16.35
C LEU A 206 5.97 8.39 -17.53
N PRO A 207 5.60 8.73 -18.78
CA PRO A 207 6.38 8.32 -19.95
C PRO A 207 7.77 8.96 -19.88
N PHE A 208 8.81 8.16 -20.11
CA PHE A 208 10.21 8.60 -20.13
C PHE A 208 10.82 8.32 -21.50
N PRO A 209 11.04 9.35 -22.35
CA PRO A 209 11.62 9.11 -23.66
C PRO A 209 13.03 8.52 -23.50
N ALA A 210 13.29 7.39 -24.17
CA ALA A 210 14.64 6.87 -24.28
C ALA A 210 15.55 7.96 -24.88
N PRO A 211 16.81 8.11 -24.41
CA PRO A 211 17.73 9.05 -25.03
C PRO A 211 17.81 8.75 -26.53
N VAL A 212 17.44 9.72 -27.36
CA VAL A 212 17.59 9.59 -28.82
C VAL A 212 19.08 9.40 -29.08
N PRO A 213 19.53 8.27 -29.67
CA PRO A 213 20.94 8.13 -30.01
C PRO A 213 21.31 9.31 -30.90
N ALA A 214 22.39 10.02 -30.56
CA ALA A 214 22.85 11.18 -31.29
C ALA A 214 22.89 10.82 -32.78
N ALA A 215 22.06 11.51 -33.59
CA ALA A 215 21.95 11.21 -34.99
C ALA A 215 23.35 11.36 -35.62
N PRO A 216 23.87 10.34 -36.35
CA PRO A 216 25.06 10.56 -37.16
C PRO A 216 24.78 11.69 -38.16
N PRO A 217 25.78 12.50 -38.53
CA PRO A 217 25.58 13.63 -39.43
C PRO A 217 24.91 13.16 -40.73
N ALA A 218 23.87 13.90 -41.11
CA ALA A 218 22.85 13.51 -42.07
C ALA A 218 23.40 13.00 -43.41
N ALA A 219 23.03 11.77 -43.78
CA ALA A 219 22.84 11.38 -45.17
C ALA A 219 21.33 11.18 -45.38
N ALA A 220 20.77 11.93 -46.32
CA ALA A 220 19.35 11.90 -46.66
C ALA A 220 18.93 10.49 -47.13
N SER A 221 17.89 9.93 -46.52
CA SER A 221 16.80 9.20 -47.19
C SER A 221 15.92 8.45 -46.19
N ALA A 222 14.62 8.45 -46.50
CA ALA A 222 13.53 7.64 -45.94
C ALA A 222 13.19 7.86 -44.47
N VAL A 223 12.01 8.43 -44.23
CA VAL A 223 11.31 8.39 -42.94
C VAL A 223 10.84 6.96 -42.71
N PRO A 224 11.40 6.18 -41.75
CA PRO A 224 10.67 5.07 -41.20
C PRO A 224 9.70 5.68 -40.19
N ARG A 225 8.40 5.41 -40.32
CA ARG A 225 7.50 5.54 -39.17
C ARG A 225 7.95 4.50 -38.14
N ALA A 226 8.87 4.89 -37.27
CA ALA A 226 9.24 4.11 -36.11
C ALA A 226 7.96 3.95 -35.28
N ARG A 227 7.52 2.70 -35.14
CA ARG A 227 6.59 2.28 -34.09
C ARG A 227 7.15 2.83 -32.77
N PRO A 228 6.35 3.39 -31.84
CA PRO A 228 6.90 3.82 -30.56
C PRO A 228 7.61 2.61 -29.96
N ALA A 229 8.93 2.70 -29.80
CA ALA A 229 9.69 1.72 -29.05
C ALA A 229 9.04 1.64 -27.67
N ASP A 230 8.82 0.42 -27.17
CA ASP A 230 8.19 0.15 -25.87
C ASP A 230 8.68 1.18 -24.84
N GLY A 231 7.79 2.10 -24.49
CA GLY A 231 8.17 3.35 -23.85
C GLY A 231 8.75 3.08 -22.48
N THR A 232 10.01 3.46 -22.28
CA THR A 232 10.60 3.50 -20.95
C THR A 232 9.74 4.40 -20.06
N SER A 233 9.49 4.02 -18.81
CA SER A 233 8.76 4.85 -17.86
C SER A 233 9.72 5.49 -16.86
N ALA A 234 9.26 6.53 -16.15
CA ALA A 234 9.92 7.07 -14.97
C ALA A 234 8.93 7.07 -13.80
N LEU A 235 9.42 6.77 -12.61
CA LEU A 235 8.68 6.92 -11.37
C LEU A 235 9.05 8.25 -10.73
N ALA A 236 8.07 9.13 -10.55
CA ALA A 236 8.21 10.37 -9.81
C ALA A 236 7.66 10.19 -8.39
N LEU A 237 8.44 10.55 -7.37
CA LEU A 237 8.02 10.58 -5.98
C LEU A 237 8.16 11.99 -5.41
N LEU A 238 7.06 12.54 -4.91
CA LEU A 238 7.06 13.76 -4.09
C LEU A 238 7.23 13.33 -2.63
N VAL A 239 8.37 13.66 -2.03
CA VAL A 239 8.75 13.22 -0.68
C VAL A 239 8.86 14.42 0.24
N ARG A 240 8.18 14.37 1.38
CA ARG A 240 8.28 15.38 2.43
C ARG A 240 9.55 15.15 3.24
N LEU A 241 10.37 16.19 3.36
CA LEU A 241 11.61 16.16 4.13
C LEU A 241 11.38 16.74 5.52
N ARG A 242 11.98 16.10 6.54
CA ARG A 242 12.02 16.64 7.91
C ARG A 242 13.11 17.72 8.06
N SER A 243 14.18 17.62 7.27
CA SER A 243 15.26 18.61 7.17
C SER A 243 15.90 18.53 5.77
N ALA A 244 16.65 19.57 5.38
CA ALA A 244 17.34 19.61 4.10
C ALA A 244 18.36 18.45 3.92
N ASP A 245 18.94 17.96 5.00
CA ASP A 245 19.92 16.86 5.00
C ASP A 245 19.30 15.48 4.71
N GLY A 246 17.96 15.37 4.69
CA GLY A 246 17.26 14.11 4.49
C GLY A 246 17.31 13.56 3.07
N LEU A 247 17.83 14.31 2.09
CA LEU A 247 17.81 13.94 0.68
C LEU A 247 18.56 12.62 0.39
N SER A 248 19.68 12.38 1.07
CA SER A 248 20.50 11.17 0.90
C SER A 248 19.77 9.89 1.29
N ALA A 249 18.96 9.94 2.35
CA ALA A 249 18.15 8.79 2.78
C ALA A 249 17.03 8.50 1.79
N VAL A 250 16.44 9.55 1.18
CA VAL A 250 15.39 9.40 0.17
C VAL A 250 15.97 8.81 -1.11
N THR A 251 17.12 9.28 -1.58
CA THR A 251 17.75 8.74 -2.79
C THR A 251 18.21 7.29 -2.61
N ALA A 252 18.73 6.92 -1.44
CA ALA A 252 19.05 5.52 -1.11
C ALA A 252 17.81 4.62 -1.13
N ALA A 253 16.69 5.09 -0.54
CA ALA A 253 15.43 4.33 -0.54
C ALA A 253 14.84 4.18 -1.96
N ALA A 254 14.95 5.22 -2.79
CA ALA A 254 14.53 5.18 -4.19
C ALA A 254 15.41 4.22 -5.02
N GLY A 255 16.72 4.16 -4.75
CA GLY A 255 17.63 3.19 -5.37
C GLY A 255 17.23 1.74 -5.07
N GLY A 256 16.88 1.43 -3.82
CA GLY A 256 16.38 0.10 -3.46
C GLY A 256 15.05 -0.28 -4.11
N LEU A 257 14.23 0.69 -4.53
CA LEU A 257 13.02 0.40 -5.30
C LEU A 257 13.34 -0.12 -6.70
N CYS A 258 14.31 0.48 -7.39
CA CYS A 258 14.78 -0.02 -8.70
C CYS A 258 15.22 -1.48 -8.61
N GLU A 259 16.07 -1.80 -7.65
CA GLU A 259 16.60 -3.16 -7.45
C GLU A 259 15.48 -4.18 -7.17
N SER A 260 14.38 -3.75 -6.56
CA SER A 260 13.23 -4.62 -6.28
C SER A 260 12.26 -4.80 -7.45
N ALA A 261 12.34 -3.92 -8.45
CA ALA A 261 11.42 -3.87 -9.59
C ALA A 261 11.93 -4.64 -10.82
N GLY A 262 13.19 -5.08 -10.83
CA GLY A 262 13.80 -5.86 -11.91
C GLY A 262 15.16 -6.43 -11.55
#